data_AF-A0A1G5VVQ3-F1
#
_entry.id   AF-A0A1G5VVQ3-F1
#
_cell.length_a   1.000
_cell.length_b   1.000
_cell.length_c   1.000
_cell.angle_alpha   90.00
_cell.angle_beta   90.00
_cell.angle_gamma   90.00
#
_symmetry.space_group_name_H-M   'P 1'
#
loop_
_entity.id
_entity.type
_entity.pdbx_description
1 polymer ?
#
loop_
_entity_poly.entity_id
_entity_poly.type
_entity_poly.pdbx_seq_one_letter_code
_entity_poly.pdbx_strand_id
1 'polypeptide(L)'
;MKKYIITLFLLISVYFGYSYGVSSPESGDSASSSVASHLENAITPAKSSLIHLLGKDSTNSAAPDDAETLPADQEEGPDNKPLPEESFTEKVSDVTDFKEKLETRIQRETFTPLKKINPMLVQALVDTEDKRFYEHGALDLVGVARAAVANYMAGRTVQGGSTLSQQTVKNIFLSNHRTFSRKVQELLLAIQLERNYSKDEILELYLNTIYFGHGAYGVANASEVYFGKTPEQLNLAQCAMLAGLPQAPSAYDPLNHPQAGMKRMQTVLALMVEAGDIQPEQAQAAPAHLWDKGSLRIPGNPRKK
;
A
#
# COMPACT_ATOMS: atom_id res chain seq x y z
N MET A 1 -18.62 12.21 -9.40
CA MET A 1 -19.22 12.04 -8.05
C MET A 1 -20.11 10.80 -7.90
N LYS A 2 -21.20 10.63 -8.68
CA LYS A 2 -22.11 9.47 -8.55
C LYS A 2 -21.39 8.10 -8.65
N LYS A 3 -20.42 7.96 -9.56
CA LYS A 3 -19.64 6.70 -9.74
C LYS A 3 -18.84 6.32 -8.49
N TYR A 4 -18.20 7.27 -7.79
CA TYR A 4 -17.38 7.00 -6.59
C TYR A 4 -18.21 6.68 -5.35
N ILE A 5 -19.40 7.27 -5.22
CA ILE A 5 -20.33 6.96 -4.13
C ILE A 5 -20.88 5.54 -4.30
N ILE A 6 -21.24 5.15 -5.53
CA ILE A 6 -21.66 3.78 -5.84
C ILE A 6 -20.51 2.78 -5.63
N THR A 7 -19.29 3.16 -5.99
CA THR A 7 -18.07 2.36 -5.72
C THR A 7 -17.90 2.12 -4.23
N LEU A 8 -17.95 3.18 -3.43
CA LEU A 8 -17.81 3.11 -1.98
C LEU A 8 -18.91 2.26 -1.36
N PHE A 9 -20.16 2.42 -1.80
CA PHE A 9 -21.29 1.64 -1.31
C PHE A 9 -21.15 0.14 -1.64
N LEU A 10 -20.67 -0.20 -2.84
CA LEU A 10 -20.35 -1.57 -3.23
C LEU A 10 -19.22 -2.16 -2.39
N LEU A 11 -18.14 -1.41 -2.19
CA LEU A 11 -17.00 -1.82 -1.36
C LEU A 11 -17.44 -2.04 0.09
N ILE A 12 -18.28 -1.18 0.64
CA ILE A 12 -18.86 -1.32 1.99
C ILE A 12 -19.74 -2.56 2.07
N SER A 13 -20.67 -2.75 1.13
CA SER A 13 -21.54 -3.93 1.11
C SER A 13 -20.76 -5.24 0.99
N VAL A 14 -19.71 -5.27 0.17
CA VAL A 14 -18.80 -6.41 0.05
C VAL A 14 -18.04 -6.63 1.36
N TYR A 15 -17.49 -5.57 1.96
CA TYR A 15 -16.75 -5.65 3.23
C TYR A 15 -17.62 -6.19 4.37
N PHE A 16 -18.83 -5.65 4.57
CA PHE A 16 -19.76 -6.10 5.61
C PHE A 16 -20.31 -7.50 5.32
N GLY A 17 -20.69 -7.79 4.08
CA GLY A 17 -21.17 -9.11 3.69
C GLY A 17 -20.12 -10.21 3.91
N TYR A 18 -18.85 -9.90 3.65
CA TYR A 18 -17.76 -10.84 3.89
C TYR A 18 -17.38 -10.92 5.37
N SER A 19 -17.35 -9.80 6.09
CA SER A 19 -16.89 -9.72 7.50
C SER A 19 -17.87 -10.32 8.52
N TYR A 20 -19.18 -10.30 8.26
CA TYR A 20 -20.21 -10.79 9.19
C TYR A 20 -20.76 -12.19 8.85
N GLY A 21 -20.28 -12.82 7.78
CA GLY A 21 -20.84 -14.06 7.22
C GLY A 21 -20.34 -15.40 7.79
N VAL A 22 -19.79 -15.46 9.00
CA VAL A 22 -19.40 -16.74 9.65
C VAL A 22 -19.68 -16.68 11.16
N SER A 23 -20.74 -17.35 11.60
CA SER A 23 -21.02 -17.64 13.02
C SER A 23 -20.98 -19.16 13.23
N SER A 24 -20.08 -19.61 14.13
CA SER A 24 -19.78 -21.01 14.43
C SER A 24 -20.92 -21.80 15.09
N PRO A 25 -20.98 -23.13 14.91
CA PRO A 25 -21.43 -24.07 15.93
C PRO A 25 -20.27 -24.86 16.54
N GLU A 26 -20.44 -25.25 17.80
CA GLU A 26 -19.47 -25.91 18.68
C GLU A 26 -19.13 -27.37 18.32
N SER A 27 -17.89 -27.74 18.68
CA SER A 27 -17.38 -29.06 19.07
C SER A 27 -17.30 -30.22 18.06
N GLY A 28 -16.09 -30.79 17.94
CA GLY A 28 -15.85 -32.20 17.61
C GLY A 28 -15.21 -32.51 16.25
N ASP A 29 -13.86 -32.61 16.23
CA ASP A 29 -12.96 -33.45 15.39
C ASP A 29 -13.30 -33.84 13.93
N SER A 30 -14.18 -33.11 13.25
CA SER A 30 -14.51 -33.26 11.82
C SER A 30 -14.38 -31.94 11.05
N ALA A 31 -13.71 -30.96 11.66
CA ALA A 31 -13.74 -29.54 11.28
C ALA A 31 -13.07 -29.20 9.93
N SER A 32 -12.22 -30.05 9.35
CA SER A 32 -11.51 -29.72 8.10
C SER A 32 -12.36 -29.89 6.83
N SER A 33 -13.27 -30.88 6.78
CA SER A 33 -14.13 -31.12 5.61
C SER A 33 -15.45 -30.34 5.67
N SER A 34 -15.97 -30.11 6.87
CA SER A 34 -17.17 -29.30 7.11
C SER A 34 -16.91 -27.81 6.83
N VAL A 35 -15.76 -27.26 7.24
CA VAL A 35 -15.44 -25.85 6.97
C VAL A 35 -15.17 -25.61 5.48
N ALA A 36 -14.50 -26.54 4.78
CA ALA A 36 -14.28 -26.46 3.34
C ALA A 36 -15.59 -26.52 2.53
N SER A 37 -16.54 -27.39 2.92
CA SER A 37 -17.85 -27.50 2.26
C SER A 37 -18.79 -26.34 2.62
N HIS A 38 -18.71 -25.78 3.82
CA HIS A 38 -19.43 -24.55 4.18
C HIS A 38 -18.85 -23.32 3.49
N LEU A 39 -17.53 -23.25 3.30
CA LEU A 39 -16.86 -22.25 2.45
C LEU A 39 -17.32 -22.40 1.00
N GLU A 40 -17.33 -23.60 0.43
CA GLU A 40 -17.77 -23.81 -0.96
C GLU A 40 -19.25 -23.40 -1.15
N ASN A 41 -20.12 -23.74 -0.20
CA ASN A 41 -21.54 -23.38 -0.25
C ASN A 41 -21.82 -21.89 0.02
N ALA A 42 -21.05 -21.22 0.89
CA ALA A 42 -21.13 -19.76 1.11
C ALA A 42 -20.50 -18.97 -0.04
N ILE A 43 -19.45 -19.53 -0.65
CA ILE A 43 -18.82 -18.99 -1.84
C ILE A 43 -19.77 -19.17 -3.02
N THR A 44 -20.55 -20.24 -3.18
CA THR A 44 -21.37 -20.47 -4.40
C THR A 44 -22.24 -19.27 -4.85
N PRO A 45 -23.03 -18.60 -3.97
CA PRO A 45 -23.78 -17.38 -4.35
C PRO A 45 -22.89 -16.13 -4.51
N ALA A 46 -21.74 -16.08 -3.82
CA ALA A 46 -20.74 -15.03 -4.00
C ALA A 46 -19.87 -15.26 -5.24
N LYS A 47 -19.71 -16.51 -5.71
CA LYS A 47 -18.94 -16.96 -6.87
C LYS A 47 -19.67 -16.48 -8.10
N SER A 48 -20.98 -16.70 -8.20
CA SER A 48 -21.77 -16.18 -9.33
C SER A 48 -21.80 -14.64 -9.36
N SER A 49 -21.87 -14.00 -8.19
CA SER A 49 -21.87 -12.52 -8.06
C SER A 49 -20.49 -11.90 -8.34
N LEU A 50 -19.40 -12.51 -7.88
CA LEU A 50 -18.02 -12.15 -8.22
C LEU A 50 -17.73 -12.45 -9.69
N ILE A 51 -18.17 -13.60 -10.23
CA ILE A 51 -18.06 -13.96 -11.65
C ILE A 51 -18.74 -12.90 -12.51
N HIS A 52 -19.92 -12.45 -12.10
CA HIS A 52 -20.65 -11.41 -12.82
C HIS A 52 -20.03 -10.01 -12.64
N LEU A 53 -19.43 -9.69 -11.48
CA LEU A 53 -18.83 -8.38 -11.20
C LEU A 53 -17.42 -8.23 -11.82
N LEU A 54 -16.62 -9.29 -11.81
CA LEU A 54 -15.27 -9.34 -12.36
C LEU A 54 -15.27 -9.74 -13.86
N GLY A 55 -16.36 -10.30 -14.39
CA GLY A 55 -16.48 -10.70 -15.80
C GLY A 55 -17.10 -9.66 -16.75
N LYS A 56 -17.57 -8.50 -16.25
CA LYS A 56 -18.34 -7.53 -17.05
C LYS A 56 -17.50 -6.55 -17.89
N ASP A 57 -16.18 -6.51 -17.71
CA ASP A 57 -15.30 -5.55 -18.41
C ASP A 57 -14.75 -6.04 -19.77
N SER A 58 -15.23 -7.17 -20.30
CA SER A 58 -14.88 -7.65 -21.65
C SER A 58 -15.65 -6.95 -22.79
N THR A 59 -16.49 -5.94 -22.49
CA THR A 59 -17.10 -5.08 -23.50
C THR A 59 -16.85 -3.60 -23.22
N ASN A 60 -15.98 -3.03 -24.04
CA ASN A 60 -15.66 -1.61 -24.23
C ASN A 60 -16.70 -0.60 -23.68
N SER A 61 -16.27 0.24 -22.73
CA SER A 61 -16.86 1.56 -22.48
C SER A 61 -15.74 2.54 -22.13
N ALA A 62 -15.18 3.15 -23.16
CA ALA A 62 -14.42 4.38 -23.03
C ALA A 62 -15.34 5.50 -22.52
N ALA A 63 -14.86 6.30 -21.57
CA ALA A 63 -15.44 7.59 -21.21
C ALA A 63 -14.28 8.58 -20.92
N PRO A 64 -14.50 9.88 -21.16
CA PRO A 64 -13.48 10.79 -21.71
C PRO A 64 -12.50 11.31 -20.65
N ASP A 65 -11.24 11.44 -21.09
CA ASP A 65 -10.16 12.17 -20.41
C ASP A 65 -10.34 13.67 -20.65
N ASP A 66 -10.90 14.36 -19.66
CA ASP A 66 -10.62 15.77 -19.41
C ASP A 66 -9.74 15.85 -18.15
N ALA A 67 -8.44 15.69 -18.33
CA ALA A 67 -7.44 16.07 -17.34
C ALA A 67 -6.17 16.52 -18.08
N GLU A 68 -6.04 17.83 -18.16
CA GLU A 68 -4.91 18.59 -18.67
C GLU A 68 -3.57 18.01 -18.16
N THR A 69 -2.69 17.75 -19.12
CA THR A 69 -1.40 17.07 -18.99
C THR A 69 -0.35 17.90 -18.25
N LEU A 70 0.38 17.26 -17.34
CA LEU A 70 1.76 17.62 -16.98
C LEU A 70 2.64 16.40 -17.31
N PRO A 71 3.79 16.57 -17.98
CA PRO A 71 4.50 15.45 -18.59
C PRO A 71 5.16 14.60 -17.52
N ALA A 72 4.77 13.32 -17.48
CA ALA A 72 5.51 12.28 -16.79
C ALA A 72 6.44 11.64 -17.83
N ASP A 73 7.70 12.04 -17.84
CA ASP A 73 8.75 11.28 -18.52
C ASP A 73 8.91 9.95 -17.76
N GLN A 74 8.26 8.91 -18.27
CA GLN A 74 8.47 7.54 -17.83
C GLN A 74 9.70 7.00 -18.59
N GLU A 75 10.82 6.85 -17.88
CA GLU A 75 11.86 5.94 -18.36
C GLU A 75 11.33 4.51 -18.22
N GLU A 76 10.99 3.91 -19.37
CA GLU A 76 10.68 2.49 -19.47
C GLU A 76 11.95 1.66 -19.20
N GLY A 77 11.98 0.98 -18.06
CA GLY A 77 12.99 -0.05 -17.79
C GLY A 77 12.86 -1.24 -18.77
N PRO A 78 13.95 -1.97 -19.04
CA PRO A 78 13.95 -3.03 -20.04
C PRO A 78 13.29 -4.30 -19.49
N ASP A 79 11.96 -4.33 -19.50
CA ASP A 79 11.13 -5.55 -19.57
C ASP A 79 9.62 -5.18 -19.62
N ASN A 80 9.26 -4.20 -20.45
CA ASN A 80 7.86 -3.84 -20.68
C ASN A 80 7.20 -4.76 -21.72
N LYS A 81 7.30 -6.08 -21.50
CA LYS A 81 6.43 -7.03 -22.19
C LYS A 81 5.12 -7.08 -21.40
N PRO A 82 3.95 -6.80 -22.01
CA PRO A 82 2.69 -6.93 -21.30
C PRO A 82 2.61 -8.35 -20.75
N LEU A 83 2.53 -8.46 -19.42
CA LEU A 83 2.14 -9.71 -18.78
C LEU A 83 0.78 -10.12 -19.39
N PRO A 84 0.57 -11.40 -19.73
CA PRO A 84 -0.71 -11.85 -20.28
C PRO A 84 -1.84 -11.37 -19.38
N GLU A 85 -2.96 -10.89 -19.94
CA GLU A 85 -4.14 -10.56 -19.13
C GLU A 85 -4.46 -11.75 -18.22
N GLU A 86 -4.28 -11.57 -16.91
CA GLU A 86 -4.52 -12.62 -15.92
C GLU A 86 -5.94 -13.17 -16.12
N SER A 87 -6.01 -14.49 -16.32
CA SER A 87 -7.29 -15.15 -16.52
C SER A 87 -8.19 -14.93 -15.31
N PHE A 88 -9.51 -14.81 -15.53
CA PHE A 88 -10.48 -14.68 -14.45
C PHE A 88 -10.29 -15.74 -13.34
N THR A 89 -9.92 -16.95 -13.72
CA THR A 89 -9.60 -18.06 -12.81
C THR A 89 -8.41 -17.79 -11.89
N GLU A 90 -7.40 -17.09 -12.38
CA GLU A 90 -6.21 -16.71 -11.61
C GLU A 90 -6.56 -15.68 -10.53
N LYS A 91 -7.35 -14.65 -10.88
CA LYS A 91 -7.83 -13.63 -9.92
C LYS A 91 -8.69 -14.22 -8.81
N VAL A 92 -9.48 -15.24 -9.09
CA VAL A 92 -10.26 -15.96 -8.08
C VAL A 92 -9.35 -16.82 -7.21
N SER A 93 -8.36 -17.49 -7.79
CA SER A 93 -7.39 -18.30 -7.04
C SER A 93 -6.57 -17.50 -6.04
N ASP A 94 -6.24 -16.24 -6.36
CA ASP A 94 -5.52 -15.35 -5.45
C ASP A 94 -6.30 -15.05 -4.17
N VAL A 95 -7.63 -15.10 -4.21
CA VAL A 95 -8.49 -14.88 -3.04
C VAL A 95 -8.70 -16.18 -2.26
N THR A 96 -8.87 -17.32 -2.94
CA THR A 96 -9.15 -18.62 -2.29
C THR A 96 -7.91 -19.24 -1.67
N ASP A 97 -6.79 -19.18 -2.36
CA ASP A 97 -5.51 -19.79 -1.93
C ASP A 97 -4.53 -18.71 -1.46
N PHE A 98 -5.07 -17.65 -0.86
CA PHE A 98 -4.38 -16.39 -0.60
C PHE A 98 -3.02 -16.55 0.09
N LYS A 99 -2.93 -17.37 1.13
CA LYS A 99 -1.68 -17.55 1.89
C LYS A 99 -0.58 -18.18 1.02
N GLU A 100 -0.89 -19.27 0.33
CA GLU A 100 0.06 -19.93 -0.58
C GLU A 100 0.48 -18.98 -1.69
N LYS A 101 -0.48 -18.33 -2.33
CA LYS A 101 -0.25 -17.37 -3.41
C LYS A 101 0.59 -16.17 -2.97
N LEU A 102 0.39 -15.67 -1.76
CA LEU A 102 1.20 -14.60 -1.20
C LEU A 102 2.67 -15.07 -1.05
N GLU A 103 2.89 -16.22 -0.42
CA GLU A 103 4.24 -16.75 -0.19
C GLU A 103 5.00 -17.02 -1.51
N THR A 104 4.32 -17.46 -2.57
CA THR A 104 4.96 -17.67 -3.88
C THR A 104 5.36 -16.36 -4.59
N ARG A 105 4.77 -15.23 -4.21
CA ARG A 105 5.01 -13.92 -4.84
C ARG A 105 6.02 -13.07 -4.09
N ILE A 106 6.42 -13.47 -2.88
CA ILE A 106 7.40 -12.76 -2.07
C ILE A 106 8.69 -13.58 -1.91
N GLN A 107 9.79 -12.88 -1.64
CA GLN A 107 11.08 -13.49 -1.32
C GLN A 107 11.33 -13.34 0.18
N ARG A 108 10.58 -14.07 1.00
CA ARG A 108 10.51 -13.88 2.47
C ARG A 108 11.89 -14.00 3.14
N GLU A 109 12.78 -14.82 2.60
CA GLU A 109 14.17 -14.98 3.05
C GLU A 109 15.02 -13.70 2.92
N THR A 110 14.64 -12.78 2.04
CA THR A 110 15.32 -11.49 1.86
C THR A 110 14.73 -10.37 2.73
N PHE A 111 13.62 -10.64 3.41
CA PHE A 111 12.90 -9.62 4.17
C PHE A 111 13.68 -9.22 5.41
N THR A 112 13.66 -7.91 5.69
CA THR A 112 14.08 -7.40 6.99
C THR A 112 12.93 -7.56 7.98
N PRO A 113 13.12 -8.31 9.08
CA PRO A 113 12.10 -8.44 10.10
C PRO A 113 11.71 -7.07 10.66
N LEU A 114 10.44 -6.85 11.01
CA LEU A 114 9.96 -5.54 11.50
C LEU A 114 10.77 -5.03 12.70
N LYS A 115 11.16 -5.94 13.61
CA LYS A 115 12.02 -5.66 14.77
C LYS A 115 13.45 -5.18 14.42
N LYS A 116 13.86 -5.30 13.15
CA LYS A 116 15.14 -4.84 12.60
C LYS A 116 14.99 -3.57 11.75
N ILE A 117 13.81 -2.96 11.80
CA ILE A 117 13.52 -1.66 11.19
C ILE A 117 13.42 -0.65 12.33
N ASN A 118 13.98 0.54 12.14
CA ASN A 118 13.87 1.59 13.14
C ASN A 118 12.37 1.91 13.41
N PRO A 119 11.90 1.87 14.68
CA PRO A 119 10.50 2.12 15.00
C PRO A 119 10.01 3.50 14.55
N MET A 120 10.89 4.51 14.47
CA MET A 120 10.53 5.82 13.93
C MET A 120 10.14 5.77 12.46
N LEU A 121 10.72 4.85 11.66
CA LEU A 121 10.30 4.67 10.26
C LEU A 121 8.91 4.03 10.18
N VAL A 122 8.65 3.03 11.03
CA VAL A 122 7.33 2.38 11.08
C VAL A 122 6.26 3.41 11.44
N GLN A 123 6.51 4.22 12.47
CA GLN A 123 5.60 5.26 12.91
C GLN A 123 5.40 6.34 11.85
N ALA A 124 6.49 6.87 11.29
CA ALA A 124 6.44 7.86 10.20
C ALA A 124 5.58 7.38 9.01
N LEU A 125 5.70 6.10 8.67
CA LEU A 125 4.91 5.48 7.61
C LEU A 125 3.42 5.41 7.99
N VAL A 126 3.10 4.92 9.19
CA VAL A 126 1.72 4.84 9.69
C VAL A 126 1.08 6.22 9.71
N ASP A 127 1.72 7.23 10.29
CA ASP A 127 1.17 8.60 10.37
C ASP A 127 0.91 9.23 8.99
N THR A 128 1.74 8.85 8.02
CA THR A 128 1.69 9.42 6.67
C THR A 128 0.69 8.73 5.77
N GLU A 129 0.70 7.40 5.74
CA GLU A 129 -0.05 6.60 4.78
C GLU A 129 -1.39 6.14 5.34
N ASP A 130 -1.47 5.83 6.63
CA ASP A 130 -2.65 5.24 7.25
C ASP A 130 -2.69 5.44 8.78
N LYS A 131 -2.93 6.67 9.22
CA LYS A 131 -2.81 7.08 10.64
C LYS A 131 -3.66 6.29 11.64
N ARG A 132 -4.68 5.57 11.17
CA ARG A 132 -5.58 4.73 11.98
C ARG A 132 -5.37 3.25 11.73
N PHE A 133 -4.22 2.87 11.15
CA PHE A 133 -3.95 1.51 10.69
C PHE A 133 -4.28 0.42 11.70
N TYR A 134 -3.96 0.66 12.98
CA TYR A 134 -4.21 -0.28 14.07
C TYR A 134 -5.67 -0.31 14.56
N GLU A 135 -6.51 0.62 14.13
CA GLU A 135 -7.91 0.79 14.58
C GLU A 135 -8.96 0.26 13.59
N HIS A 136 -8.56 -0.13 12.38
CA HIS A 136 -9.49 -0.62 11.35
C HIS A 136 -9.00 -1.92 10.71
N GLY A 137 -9.86 -2.59 9.94
CA GLY A 137 -9.50 -3.74 9.11
C GLY A 137 -9.05 -3.32 7.71
N ALA A 138 -9.44 -4.09 6.69
CA ALA A 138 -9.05 -3.81 5.30
C ALA A 138 -9.52 -2.45 4.75
N LEU A 139 -10.53 -1.85 5.36
CA LEU A 139 -11.11 -0.57 4.97
C LEU A 139 -11.19 0.37 6.18
N ASP A 140 -10.67 1.59 6.03
CA ASP A 140 -10.92 2.67 6.98
C ASP A 140 -12.14 3.50 6.55
N LEU A 141 -13.30 3.21 7.14
CA LEU A 141 -14.52 3.98 6.87
C LEU A 141 -14.42 5.45 7.28
N VAL A 142 -13.75 5.74 8.41
CA VAL A 142 -13.59 7.11 8.91
C VAL A 142 -12.59 7.86 8.03
N GLY A 143 -11.47 7.21 7.67
CA GLY A 143 -10.46 7.74 6.77
C GLY A 143 -11.02 8.04 5.39
N VAL A 144 -11.84 7.15 4.84
CA VAL A 144 -12.53 7.38 3.57
C VAL A 144 -13.50 8.54 3.66
N ALA A 145 -14.34 8.61 4.70
CA ALA A 145 -15.27 9.72 4.88
C ALA A 145 -14.54 11.07 5.01
N ARG A 146 -13.47 11.12 5.82
CA ARG A 146 -12.60 12.29 5.98
C ARG A 146 -11.99 12.71 4.64
N ALA A 147 -11.41 11.77 3.89
CA ALA A 147 -10.80 12.05 2.60
C ALA A 147 -11.84 12.58 1.59
N ALA A 148 -13.06 12.03 1.60
CA ALA A 148 -14.15 12.50 0.75
C ALA A 148 -14.54 13.95 1.07
N VAL A 149 -14.66 14.31 2.35
CA VAL A 149 -14.95 15.69 2.78
C VAL A 149 -13.81 16.64 2.37
N ALA A 150 -12.56 16.28 2.66
CA ALA A 150 -11.40 17.09 2.31
C ALA A 150 -11.29 17.34 0.79
N ASN A 151 -11.48 16.29 -0.01
CA ASN A 151 -11.44 16.38 -1.47
C ASN A 151 -12.60 17.21 -2.03
N TYR A 152 -13.79 17.12 -1.42
CA TYR A 152 -14.94 17.96 -1.78
C TYR A 152 -14.66 19.44 -1.51
N MET A 153 -14.14 19.77 -0.33
CA MET A 153 -13.80 21.15 0.03
C MET A 153 -12.68 21.72 -0.83
N ALA A 154 -11.71 20.89 -1.23
CA ALA A 154 -10.58 21.32 -2.05
C ALA A 154 -10.89 21.39 -3.56
N GLY A 155 -12.01 20.85 -4.02
CA GLY A 155 -12.37 20.74 -5.44
C GLY A 155 -11.44 19.82 -6.26
N ARG A 156 -10.50 19.14 -5.61
CA ARG A 156 -9.50 18.25 -6.20
C ARG A 156 -9.08 17.17 -5.20
N THR A 157 -8.45 16.10 -5.68
CA THR A 157 -7.92 15.07 -4.79
C THR A 157 -6.71 15.60 -4.02
N VAL A 158 -6.86 15.74 -2.71
CA VAL A 158 -5.81 16.16 -1.77
C VAL A 158 -5.49 15.09 -0.72
N GLN A 159 -6.41 14.15 -0.48
CA GLN A 159 -6.23 13.04 0.45
C GLN A 159 -6.65 11.71 -0.17
N GLY A 160 -5.86 10.67 0.08
CA GLY A 160 -6.19 9.28 -0.22
C GLY A 160 -7.02 8.66 0.92
N GLY A 161 -7.81 7.65 0.57
CA GLY A 161 -8.55 6.82 1.54
C GLY A 161 -8.17 5.34 1.49
N SER A 162 -7.04 5.00 0.86
CA SER A 162 -6.57 3.62 0.81
C SER A 162 -5.80 3.27 2.08
N THR A 163 -6.00 2.05 2.59
CA THR A 163 -5.30 1.54 3.79
C THR A 163 -3.94 0.96 3.44
N LEU A 164 -3.04 0.80 4.42
CA LEU A 164 -1.77 0.10 4.22
C LEU A 164 -1.99 -1.35 3.74
N SER A 165 -3.03 -2.03 4.20
CA SER A 165 -3.39 -3.39 3.75
C SER A 165 -3.76 -3.42 2.28
N GLN A 166 -4.55 -2.45 1.82
CA GLN A 166 -4.87 -2.25 0.40
C GLN A 166 -3.63 -1.97 -0.44
N GLN A 167 -2.73 -1.12 0.05
CA GLN A 167 -1.47 -0.85 -0.64
C GLN A 167 -0.57 -2.08 -0.70
N THR A 168 -0.51 -2.88 0.37
CA THR A 168 0.30 -4.11 0.46
C THR A 168 -0.13 -5.13 -0.59
N VAL A 169 -1.44 -5.44 -0.67
CA VAL A 169 -1.92 -6.40 -1.68
C VAL A 169 -1.77 -5.86 -3.10
N LYS A 170 -1.90 -4.54 -3.29
CA LYS A 170 -1.62 -3.91 -4.58
C LYS A 170 -0.17 -4.12 -5.01
N ASN A 171 0.79 -3.98 -4.08
CA ASN A 171 2.21 -4.18 -4.38
C ASN A 171 2.55 -5.63 -4.72
N ILE A 172 1.91 -6.60 -4.06
CA ILE A 172 2.23 -8.03 -4.19
C ILE A 172 1.48 -8.68 -5.37
N PHE A 173 0.20 -8.36 -5.55
CA PHE A 173 -0.69 -9.12 -6.44
C PHE A 173 -1.10 -8.37 -7.71
N LEU A 174 -1.10 -7.03 -7.71
CA LEU A 174 -1.82 -6.28 -8.75
C LEU A 174 -0.87 -5.50 -9.66
N SER A 175 -1.13 -5.57 -10.96
CA SER A 175 -0.49 -4.71 -11.95
C SER A 175 -0.99 -3.26 -11.87
N ASN A 176 -0.21 -2.31 -12.38
CA ASN A 176 -0.44 -0.88 -12.23
C ASN A 176 -1.67 -0.31 -13.00
N HIS A 177 -2.40 -1.10 -13.79
CA HIS A 177 -3.58 -0.66 -14.56
C HIS A 177 -4.81 -0.28 -13.72
N ARG A 178 -5.20 1.01 -13.73
CA ARG A 178 -6.32 1.54 -12.92
C ARG A 178 -7.70 1.23 -13.52
N THR A 179 -8.28 0.08 -13.15
CA THR A 179 -9.70 -0.25 -13.44
C THR A 179 -10.56 -0.34 -12.17
N PHE A 180 -11.88 -0.19 -12.33
CA PHE A 180 -12.85 -0.34 -11.24
C PHE A 180 -12.86 -1.77 -10.69
N SER A 181 -12.87 -2.76 -11.57
CA SER A 181 -12.77 -4.19 -11.24
C SER A 181 -11.51 -4.48 -10.39
N ARG A 182 -10.37 -3.86 -10.72
CA ARG A 182 -9.15 -3.98 -9.92
C ARG A 182 -9.30 -3.42 -8.50
N LYS A 183 -10.01 -2.30 -8.31
CA LYS A 183 -10.20 -1.74 -6.95
C LYS A 183 -11.06 -2.64 -6.06
N VAL A 184 -12.02 -3.37 -6.63
CA VAL A 184 -12.79 -4.39 -5.89
C VAL A 184 -11.89 -5.58 -5.53
N GLN A 185 -11.06 -6.05 -6.48
CA GLN A 185 -10.10 -7.12 -6.22
C GLN A 185 -9.11 -6.74 -5.10
N GLU A 186 -8.61 -5.51 -5.11
CA GLU A 186 -7.74 -4.96 -4.06
C GLU A 186 -8.41 -5.03 -2.67
N LEU A 187 -9.71 -4.67 -2.56
CA LEU A 187 -10.42 -4.78 -1.30
C LEU A 187 -10.57 -6.25 -0.85
N LEU A 188 -10.96 -7.15 -1.75
CA LEU A 188 -11.12 -8.57 -1.42
C LEU A 188 -9.81 -9.19 -0.92
N LEU A 189 -8.71 -8.91 -1.61
CA LEU A 189 -7.38 -9.35 -1.21
C LEU A 189 -6.97 -8.72 0.12
N ALA A 190 -7.25 -7.42 0.34
CA ALA A 190 -6.94 -6.76 1.60
C ALA A 190 -7.72 -7.36 2.78
N ILE A 191 -8.97 -7.79 2.56
CA ILE A 191 -9.74 -8.51 3.59
C ILE A 191 -9.09 -9.86 3.90
N GLN A 192 -8.63 -10.59 2.88
CA GLN A 192 -7.91 -11.85 3.11
C GLN A 192 -6.58 -11.61 3.83
N LEU A 193 -5.87 -10.53 3.51
CA LEU A 193 -4.63 -10.15 4.20
C LEU A 193 -4.89 -9.94 5.70
N GLU A 194 -5.86 -9.10 6.06
CA GLU A 194 -6.21 -8.77 7.46
C GLU A 194 -6.76 -9.95 8.27
N ARG A 195 -7.26 -10.99 7.59
CA ARG A 195 -7.71 -12.23 8.25
C ARG A 195 -6.58 -13.19 8.56
N ASN A 196 -5.54 -13.19 7.75
CA ASN A 196 -4.47 -14.19 7.81
C ASN A 196 -3.21 -13.68 8.47
N TYR A 197 -3.04 -12.35 8.58
CA TYR A 197 -1.85 -11.71 9.10
C TYR A 197 -2.22 -10.63 10.12
N SER A 198 -1.41 -10.53 11.17
CA SER A 198 -1.47 -9.43 12.13
C SER A 198 -1.03 -8.11 11.51
N LYS A 199 -1.35 -7.00 12.18
CA LYS A 199 -0.95 -5.64 11.74
C LYS A 199 0.55 -5.49 11.56
N ASP A 200 1.35 -6.05 12.46
CA ASP A 200 2.80 -5.99 12.38
C ASP A 200 3.34 -6.84 11.23
N GLU A 201 2.77 -8.02 10.98
CA GLU A 201 3.12 -8.82 9.79
C GLU A 201 2.76 -8.10 8.49
N ILE A 202 1.64 -7.38 8.45
CA ILE A 202 1.25 -6.56 7.29
C ILE A 202 2.23 -5.41 7.07
N LEU A 203 2.68 -4.73 8.13
CA LEU A 203 3.70 -3.69 8.04
C LEU A 203 5.04 -4.25 7.54
N GLU A 204 5.44 -5.43 8.01
CA GLU A 204 6.63 -6.13 7.52
C GLU A 204 6.51 -6.44 6.02
N LEU A 205 5.37 -6.99 5.59
CA LEU A 205 5.09 -7.25 4.17
C LEU A 205 5.14 -5.96 3.36
N TYR A 206 4.50 -4.88 3.81
CA TYR A 206 4.49 -3.59 3.14
C TYR A 206 5.90 -3.03 2.98
N LEU A 207 6.65 -2.91 4.08
CA LEU A 207 7.96 -2.29 4.11
C LEU A 207 8.99 -3.05 3.28
N ASN A 208 8.82 -4.35 3.09
CA ASN A 208 9.70 -5.17 2.26
C ASN A 208 9.27 -5.27 0.78
N THR A 209 8.06 -4.84 0.41
CA THR A 209 7.55 -4.97 -0.97
C THR A 209 7.32 -3.64 -1.68
N ILE A 210 7.18 -2.54 -0.94
CA ILE A 210 6.95 -1.22 -1.52
C ILE A 210 8.17 -0.71 -2.32
N TYR A 211 7.89 -0.01 -3.42
CA TYR A 211 8.90 0.65 -4.24
C TYR A 211 9.24 2.05 -3.71
N PHE A 212 10.52 2.30 -3.45
CA PHE A 212 11.02 3.58 -2.93
C PHE A 212 11.75 4.44 -3.99
N GLY A 213 11.85 3.99 -5.25
CA GLY A 213 12.64 4.68 -6.29
C GLY A 213 14.03 4.05 -6.49
N HIS A 214 14.75 4.42 -7.57
CA HIS A 214 16.08 3.90 -7.90
C HIS A 214 16.18 2.36 -7.96
N GLY A 215 15.12 1.67 -8.38
CA GLY A 215 15.08 0.20 -8.37
C GLY A 215 15.05 -0.41 -6.96
N ALA A 216 14.93 0.39 -5.89
CA ALA A 216 14.88 -0.08 -4.53
C ALA A 216 13.46 -0.54 -4.16
N TYR A 217 13.25 -1.85 -4.20
CA TYR A 217 12.09 -2.51 -3.60
C TYR A 217 12.46 -2.98 -2.19
N GLY A 218 11.62 -2.60 -1.23
CA GLY A 218 11.85 -2.92 0.18
C GLY A 218 12.80 -1.97 0.90
N VAL A 219 12.59 -1.87 2.21
CA VAL A 219 13.23 -0.89 3.08
C VAL A 219 14.74 -1.08 3.21
N ALA A 220 15.24 -2.32 3.18
CA ALA A 220 16.68 -2.59 3.24
C ALA A 220 17.41 -1.99 2.05
N ASN A 221 16.92 -2.28 0.84
CA ASN A 221 17.47 -1.74 -0.39
C ASN A 221 17.34 -0.22 -0.44
N ALA A 222 16.21 0.34 0.00
CA ALA A 222 16.04 1.79 0.05
C ALA A 222 17.02 2.47 1.02
N SER A 223 17.19 1.91 2.22
CA SER A 223 18.14 2.41 3.23
C SER A 223 19.57 2.42 2.71
N GLU A 224 19.97 1.36 2.00
CA GLU A 224 21.29 1.25 1.39
C GLU A 224 21.45 2.20 0.20
N VAL A 225 20.48 2.25 -0.72
CA VAL A 225 20.54 3.07 -1.94
C VAL A 225 20.60 4.56 -1.62
N TYR A 226 19.77 5.04 -0.70
CA TYR A 226 19.72 6.46 -0.34
C TYR A 226 20.81 6.83 0.66
N PHE A 227 21.05 6.01 1.68
CA PHE A 227 21.87 6.41 2.83
C PHE A 227 23.07 5.49 3.12
N GLY A 228 23.18 4.33 2.49
CA GLY A 228 24.24 3.36 2.77
C GLY A 228 24.19 2.79 4.18
N LYS A 229 22.97 2.53 4.66
CA LYS A 229 22.70 2.12 6.03
C LYS A 229 21.73 0.96 6.06
N THR A 230 21.77 0.20 7.14
CA THR A 230 20.69 -0.73 7.45
C THR A 230 19.44 0.04 7.94
N PRO A 231 18.23 -0.53 7.81
CA PRO A 231 17.00 0.12 8.29
C PRO A 231 17.02 0.50 9.77
N GLU A 232 17.71 -0.28 10.61
CA GLU A 232 17.90 -0.03 12.05
C GLU A 232 18.76 1.22 12.34
N GLN A 233 19.65 1.59 11.42
CA GLN A 233 20.63 2.68 11.59
C GLN A 233 20.14 4.05 11.08
N LEU A 234 18.95 4.11 10.50
CA LEU A 234 18.38 5.36 10.00
C LEU A 234 18.12 6.33 11.15
N ASN A 235 18.37 7.61 10.91
CA ASN A 235 17.98 8.69 11.81
C ASN A 235 16.57 9.20 11.47
N LEU A 236 16.00 10.07 12.32
CA LEU A 236 14.64 10.61 12.15
C LEU A 236 14.39 11.22 10.76
N ALA A 237 15.33 12.00 10.23
CA ALA A 237 15.17 12.62 8.91
C ALA A 237 15.16 11.58 7.79
N GLN A 238 16.03 10.57 7.90
CA GLN A 238 16.12 9.48 6.93
C GLN A 238 14.86 8.60 6.99
N CYS A 239 14.34 8.32 8.19
CA CYS A 239 13.05 7.65 8.39
C CYS A 239 11.91 8.43 7.74
N ALA A 240 11.79 9.72 8.05
CA ALA A 240 10.75 10.57 7.48
C ALA A 240 10.86 10.73 5.95
N MET A 241 12.09 10.76 5.43
CA MET A 241 12.32 10.79 3.98
C MET A 241 11.79 9.51 3.34
N LEU A 242 12.21 8.33 3.81
CA LEU A 242 11.76 7.05 3.24
C LEU A 242 10.24 6.88 3.36
N ALA A 243 9.64 7.23 4.49
CA ALA A 243 8.18 7.18 4.66
C ALA A 243 7.41 8.11 3.69
N GLY A 244 8.05 9.18 3.21
CA GLY A 244 7.44 10.11 2.26
C GLY A 244 7.49 9.67 0.79
N LEU A 245 8.42 8.76 0.43
CA LEU A 245 8.68 8.35 -0.95
C LEU A 245 7.54 7.53 -1.60
N PRO A 246 6.90 6.54 -0.93
CA PRO A 246 5.90 5.66 -1.54
C PRO A 246 4.79 6.37 -2.32
N GLN A 247 4.39 7.58 -1.89
CA GLN A 247 3.35 8.37 -2.54
C GLN A 247 3.70 8.71 -4.01
N ALA A 248 4.95 9.09 -4.27
CA ALA A 248 5.43 9.42 -5.61
C ALA A 248 6.96 9.30 -5.68
N PRO A 249 7.52 8.07 -5.77
CA PRO A 249 8.95 7.82 -5.58
C PRO A 249 9.84 8.66 -6.48
N SER A 250 9.49 8.84 -7.76
CA SER A 250 10.28 9.65 -8.70
C SER A 250 10.17 11.15 -8.42
N ALA A 251 8.99 11.64 -8.04
CA ALA A 251 8.75 13.07 -7.83
C ALA A 251 9.32 13.58 -6.50
N TYR A 252 9.39 12.72 -5.49
CA TYR A 252 9.93 13.04 -4.16
C TYR A 252 11.34 12.52 -3.93
N ASP A 253 11.95 11.93 -4.95
CA ASP A 253 13.34 11.48 -4.91
C ASP A 253 14.27 12.64 -4.48
N PRO A 254 14.92 12.58 -3.31
CA PRO A 254 15.76 13.66 -2.82
C PRO A 254 17.11 13.77 -3.54
N LEU A 255 17.49 12.78 -4.36
CA LEU A 255 18.72 12.82 -5.16
C LEU A 255 18.52 13.63 -6.45
N ASN A 256 17.39 13.43 -7.12
CA ASN A 256 17.04 14.11 -8.37
C ASN A 256 16.21 15.38 -8.13
N HIS A 257 15.34 15.38 -7.13
CA HIS A 257 14.40 16.45 -6.80
C HIS A 257 14.53 16.89 -5.32
N PRO A 258 15.71 17.40 -4.89
CA PRO A 258 16.02 17.63 -3.49
C PRO A 258 15.03 18.55 -2.77
N GLN A 259 14.52 19.59 -3.45
CA GLN A 259 13.54 20.50 -2.86
C GLN A 259 12.17 19.83 -2.66
N ALA A 260 11.71 19.03 -3.62
CA ALA A 260 10.43 18.33 -3.54
C ALA A 260 10.47 17.22 -2.48
N GLY A 261 11.55 16.44 -2.45
CA GLY A 261 11.80 15.42 -1.43
C GLY A 261 11.89 16.03 -0.03
N MET A 262 12.63 17.13 0.13
CA MET A 262 12.73 17.85 1.41
C MET A 262 11.35 18.32 1.91
N LYS A 263 10.56 18.93 1.02
CA LYS A 263 9.20 19.37 1.37
C LYS A 263 8.30 18.19 1.76
N ARG A 264 8.39 17.06 1.05
CA ARG A 264 7.63 15.85 1.40
C ARG A 264 8.05 15.29 2.75
N MET A 265 9.34 15.20 3.03
CA MET A 265 9.87 14.78 4.34
C MET A 265 9.40 15.70 5.46
N GLN A 266 9.38 17.02 5.26
CA GLN A 266 8.85 17.97 6.24
C GLN A 266 7.35 17.75 6.51
N THR A 267 6.57 17.40 5.49
CA THR A 267 5.17 17.00 5.68
C THR A 267 5.07 15.76 6.57
N VAL A 268 5.91 14.74 6.34
CA VAL A 268 5.94 13.53 7.19
C VAL A 268 6.28 13.89 8.63
N LEU A 269 7.31 14.70 8.87
CA LEU A 269 7.68 15.14 10.21
C LEU A 269 6.55 15.92 10.89
N ALA A 270 5.82 16.76 10.16
CA ALA A 270 4.67 17.47 10.70
C ALA A 270 3.52 16.52 11.10
N LEU A 271 3.28 15.46 10.32
CA LEU A 271 2.29 14.45 10.65
C LEU A 271 2.70 13.65 11.91
N MET A 272 3.97 13.32 12.07
CA MET A 272 4.48 12.67 13.28
C MET A 272 4.35 13.58 14.53
N VAL A 273 4.50 14.90 14.37
CA VAL A 273 4.22 15.86 15.47
C VAL A 273 2.74 15.89 15.79
N GLU A 274 1.86 15.91 14.78
CA GLU A 274 0.40 15.89 14.96
C GLU A 274 -0.06 14.61 15.69
N ALA A 275 0.57 13.47 15.38
CA ALA A 275 0.34 12.19 16.04
C ALA A 275 0.93 12.11 17.47
N GLY A 276 1.88 12.98 17.79
CA GLY A 276 2.53 13.06 19.11
C GLY A 276 3.76 12.17 19.25
N ASP A 277 4.25 11.58 18.16
CA ASP A 277 5.38 10.65 18.15
C ASP A 277 6.75 11.35 18.27
N ILE A 278 6.81 12.62 17.89
CA ILE A 278 7.99 13.48 18.04
C ILE A 278 7.59 14.87 18.50
N GLN A 279 8.52 15.56 19.15
CA GLN A 279 8.35 16.96 19.54
C GLN A 279 8.59 17.91 18.36
N PRO A 280 7.95 19.10 18.31
CA PRO A 280 8.15 20.10 17.27
C PRO A 280 9.62 20.48 17.05
N GLU A 281 10.41 20.54 18.12
CA GLU A 281 11.84 20.87 18.07
C GLU A 281 12.65 19.78 17.35
N GLN A 282 12.28 18.52 17.53
CA GLN A 282 12.90 17.39 16.83
C GLN A 282 12.57 17.46 15.33
N ALA A 283 11.32 17.74 14.97
CA ALA A 283 10.90 17.92 13.58
C ALA A 283 11.63 19.09 12.90
N GLN A 284 11.85 20.19 13.61
CA GLN A 284 12.57 21.35 13.10
C GLN A 284 14.07 21.07 12.89
N ALA A 285 14.70 20.31 13.78
CA ALA A 285 16.13 20.01 13.73
C ALA A 285 16.48 18.86 12.75
N ALA A 286 15.58 17.89 12.58
CA ALA A 286 15.82 16.68 11.80
C ALA A 286 16.38 16.94 10.38
N PRO A 287 15.84 17.86 9.56
CA PRO A 287 16.31 18.07 8.19
C PRO A 287 17.81 18.29 8.02
N ALA A 288 18.48 18.89 9.03
CA ALA A 288 19.92 19.12 9.01
C ALA A 288 20.74 17.81 9.03
N HIS A 289 20.13 16.69 9.41
CA HIS A 289 20.75 15.38 9.55
C HIS A 289 20.37 14.38 8.45
N LEU A 290 19.66 14.81 7.41
CA LEU A 290 19.28 13.94 6.29
C LEU A 290 20.51 13.29 5.63
N TRP A 291 21.51 14.12 5.31
CA TRP A 291 22.79 13.70 4.72
C TRP A 291 23.91 13.81 5.74
N ASP A 292 24.03 12.81 6.61
CA ASP A 292 25.12 12.75 7.58
C ASP A 292 26.42 12.19 6.97
N LYS A 293 27.52 12.20 7.74
CA LYS A 293 28.84 11.74 7.29
C LYS A 293 28.86 10.28 6.79
N GLY A 294 27.87 9.47 7.14
CA GLY A 294 27.75 8.08 6.69
C GLY A 294 26.99 7.90 5.38
N SER A 295 26.36 8.97 4.87
CA SER A 295 25.49 8.87 3.69
C SER A 295 26.28 8.66 2.40
N LEU A 296 26.03 7.55 1.69
CA LEU A 296 26.72 7.20 0.44
C LEU A 296 26.42 8.12 -0.76
N ARG A 297 25.31 8.84 -0.71
CA ARG A 297 24.88 9.76 -1.76
C ARG A 297 24.56 11.11 -1.12
N ILE A 298 25.09 12.18 -1.71
CA ILE A 298 24.79 13.57 -1.32
C ILE A 298 24.42 14.32 -2.60
N PRO A 299 23.25 14.97 -2.67
CA PRO A 299 22.85 15.74 -3.85
C PRO A 299 23.91 16.78 -4.23
N GLY A 300 24.29 16.82 -5.51
CA GLY A 300 25.27 17.78 -6.02
C GLY A 300 26.74 17.42 -5.78
N ASN A 301 27.07 16.27 -5.17
CA ASN A 301 28.44 15.78 -5.05
C ASN A 301 28.67 14.59 -6.01
N PRO A 302 29.26 14.78 -7.21
CA PRO A 302 29.56 13.68 -8.11
C PRO A 302 30.59 12.76 -7.42
N ARG A 303 30.26 11.47 -7.30
CA ARG A 303 31.15 10.46 -6.70
C ARG A 303 32.57 10.62 -7.25
N LYS A 304 33.57 10.71 -6.37
CA LYS A 304 34.93 10.30 -6.77
C LYS A 304 34.84 8.81 -7.08
N LYS A 305 35.00 8.47 -8.36
CA LYS A 305 35.15 7.10 -8.85
C LYS A 305 36.32 6.41 -8.16
#